data_AF-A0A0Q9WM01-F1
#
_entry.id   AF-A0A0Q9WM01-F1
#
_cell.length_a   1.000
_cell.length_b   1.000
_cell.length_c   1.000
_cell.angle_alpha   90.00
_cell.angle_beta   90.00
_cell.angle_gamma   90.00
#
_symmetry.space_group_name_H-M   'P 1'
#
loop_
_entity.id
_entity.type
_entity.pdbx_description
1 polymer ?
#
loop_
_entity_poly.entity_id
_entity_poly.type
_entity_poly.pdbx_seq_one_letter_code
_entity_poly.pdbx_strand_id
1 'polypeptide(L)'
;MPRFRNDELVETRYKDGDIVWVKIHNSEIWWPGEVTSSQDFRFVNSSRRPFAVVEFFNERTFEQVNTAKLIYPFQCEHKSEFIKMGTRKSVAPDMRDKFNEDVKYAENRWAANNEAAEAAARPESLIKALLSSSSSSNSLFNINNNNSSTPVNSR
;
A
#
# COMPACT_ATOMS: atom_id res chain seq x y z
N MET A 1 20.80 -40.20 9.98
CA MET A 1 20.71 -39.23 8.87
C MET A 1 19.76 -38.12 9.28
N PRO A 2 20.23 -36.89 9.48
CA PRO A 2 19.34 -35.76 9.70
C PRO A 2 18.57 -35.52 8.40
N ARG A 3 17.24 -35.66 8.43
CA ARG A 3 16.38 -35.19 7.35
C ARG A 3 16.56 -33.68 7.34
N PHE A 4 17.08 -33.15 6.24
CA PHE A 4 16.92 -31.72 5.93
C PHE A 4 15.42 -31.47 5.87
N ARG A 5 14.83 -31.03 6.98
CA ARG A 5 13.58 -30.30 6.93
C ARG A 5 13.92 -29.05 6.14
N ASN A 6 13.38 -28.94 4.92
CA ASN A 6 13.19 -27.65 4.29
C ASN A 6 12.16 -26.89 5.14
N ASP A 7 12.58 -26.48 6.34
CA ASP A 7 12.02 -25.38 7.11
C ASP A 7 12.61 -24.08 6.53
N GLU A 8 12.63 -23.96 5.20
CA GLU A 8 12.97 -22.71 4.53
C GLU A 8 11.76 -21.79 4.70
N LEU A 9 11.71 -21.14 5.87
CA LEU A 9 11.17 -19.80 6.08
C LEU A 9 9.95 -19.45 5.20
N VAL A 10 8.90 -20.29 5.23
CA VAL A 10 7.54 -19.87 4.84
C VAL A 10 6.88 -19.10 6.01
N GLU A 11 7.72 -18.65 6.95
CA GLU A 11 7.38 -17.71 8.00
C GLU A 11 7.00 -16.37 7.34
N THR A 12 5.70 -16.13 7.19
CA THR A 12 5.09 -14.80 7.08
C THR A 12 5.32 -14.07 5.74
N ARG A 13 4.76 -14.58 4.64
CA ARG A 13 4.65 -13.77 3.39
C ARG A 13 3.78 -12.54 3.56
N TYR A 14 2.79 -12.60 4.45
CA TYR A 14 1.76 -11.59 4.59
C TYR A 14 1.88 -10.88 5.93
N LYS A 15 1.96 -9.56 5.88
CA LYS A 15 2.03 -8.66 7.02
C LYS A 15 0.67 -8.03 7.28
N ASP A 16 0.47 -7.56 8.51
CA ASP A 16 -0.67 -6.72 8.86
C ASP A 16 -0.75 -5.53 7.89
N GLY A 17 -1.95 -5.29 7.34
CA GLY A 17 -2.19 -4.27 6.32
C GLY A 17 -1.93 -4.70 4.87
N ASP A 18 -1.43 -5.92 4.62
CA ASP A 18 -1.23 -6.40 3.25
C ASP A 18 -2.58 -6.65 2.57
N ILE A 19 -2.72 -6.12 1.34
CA ILE A 19 -3.89 -6.37 0.51
C ILE A 19 -3.69 -7.68 -0.25
N VAL A 20 -4.69 -8.55 -0.21
CA VAL A 20 -4.62 -9.92 -0.72
C VAL A 20 -5.93 -10.35 -1.38
N TRP A 21 -5.86 -11.39 -2.19
CA TRP A 21 -7.02 -12.16 -2.67
C TRP A 21 -7.18 -13.40 -1.81
N VAL A 22 -8.40 -13.69 -1.35
CA VAL A 22 -8.73 -14.88 -0.57
C VAL A 22 -9.84 -15.67 -1.26
N LYS A 23 -9.69 -16.98 -1.32
CA LYS A 23 -10.74 -17.85 -1.87
C LYS A 23 -11.84 -18.05 -0.83
N ILE A 24 -13.05 -17.61 -1.14
CA ILE A 24 -14.22 -17.80 -0.27
C ILE A 24 -14.51 -19.30 -0.13
N HIS A 25 -14.76 -19.76 1.10
CA HIS A 25 -15.00 -21.17 1.39
C HIS A 25 -16.18 -21.73 0.56
N ASN A 26 -16.04 -22.95 0.05
CA ASN A 26 -17.01 -23.63 -0.84
C ASN A 26 -17.36 -22.89 -2.13
N SER A 27 -16.53 -21.92 -2.55
CA SER A 27 -16.72 -21.12 -3.75
C SER A 27 -15.48 -21.16 -4.65
N GLU A 28 -15.64 -20.81 -5.92
CA GLU A 28 -14.53 -20.52 -6.85
C GLU A 28 -14.24 -19.01 -6.95
N ILE A 29 -14.88 -18.21 -6.11
CA ILE A 29 -14.73 -16.76 -6.07
C ILE A 29 -13.55 -16.41 -5.19
N TRP A 30 -12.69 -15.55 -5.74
CA TRP A 30 -11.61 -14.90 -5.03
C TRP A 30 -12.04 -13.49 -4.67
N TRP A 31 -11.93 -13.14 -3.39
CA TRP A 31 -12.40 -11.88 -2.83
C TRP A 31 -11.22 -11.09 -2.26
N PRO A 32 -11.15 -9.77 -2.49
CA PRO A 32 -10.06 -8.98 -1.95
C PRO A 32 -10.28 -8.67 -0.46
N GLY A 33 -9.19 -8.62 0.31
CA GLY A 33 -9.24 -8.25 1.73
C GLY A 33 -7.90 -7.77 2.25
N GLU A 34 -7.90 -7.29 3.49
CA GLU A 34 -6.71 -6.80 4.20
C GLU A 34 -6.30 -7.81 5.27
N VAL A 35 -5.02 -8.19 5.26
CA VAL A 35 -4.46 -9.09 6.26
C VAL A 35 -4.43 -8.36 7.60
N THR A 36 -4.93 -9.01 8.63
CA THR A 36 -5.02 -8.44 9.97
C THR A 36 -4.43 -9.36 11.01
N SER A 37 -3.71 -8.75 11.94
CA SER A 37 -3.21 -9.33 13.17
C SER A 37 -4.20 -9.17 14.32
N SER A 38 -5.35 -8.53 14.08
CA SER A 38 -6.42 -8.37 15.08
C SER A 38 -7.01 -9.74 15.40
N GLN A 39 -6.43 -10.34 16.42
CA GLN A 39 -6.80 -11.62 17.02
C GLN A 39 -8.06 -11.47 17.88
N ASP A 40 -9.16 -10.92 17.35
CA ASP A 40 -10.48 -11.03 18.00
C ASP A 40 -10.97 -12.48 17.87
N PHE A 41 -10.24 -13.35 18.57
CA PHE A 41 -10.17 -14.79 18.48
C PHE A 41 -11.35 -15.49 19.17
N ARG A 42 -12.56 -14.95 19.00
CA ARG A 42 -13.76 -15.62 19.52
C ARG A 42 -14.10 -16.93 18.78
N PHE A 43 -13.27 -17.36 17.82
CA PHE A 43 -13.49 -18.54 16.97
C PHE A 43 -12.30 -19.52 16.84
N VAL A 44 -11.24 -19.41 17.65
CA VAL A 44 -10.18 -20.44 17.70
C VAL A 44 -10.66 -21.67 18.48
N ASN A 45 -11.61 -22.39 17.90
CA ASN A 45 -11.81 -23.82 18.21
C ASN A 45 -10.83 -24.71 17.44
N SER A 46 -9.87 -24.12 16.70
CA SER A 46 -8.83 -24.83 15.97
C SER A 46 -7.56 -24.92 16.81
N SER A 47 -7.01 -26.13 16.96
CA SER A 47 -5.75 -26.34 17.69
C SER A 47 -4.51 -25.79 16.98
N ARG A 48 -4.66 -25.27 15.75
CA ARG A 48 -3.57 -24.75 14.93
C ARG A 48 -3.81 -23.30 14.54
N ARG A 49 -2.74 -22.50 14.58
CA ARG A 49 -2.76 -21.12 14.09
C ARG A 49 -3.05 -21.10 12.58
N PRO A 50 -3.93 -20.22 12.10
CA PRO A 50 -4.16 -20.05 10.66
C PRO A 50 -2.91 -19.50 9.99
N PHE A 51 -2.82 -19.71 8.67
CA PHE A 51 -1.76 -19.16 7.83
C PHE A 51 -1.86 -17.63 7.71
N ALA A 52 -3.08 -17.09 7.61
CA ALA A 52 -3.36 -15.66 7.69
C ALA A 52 -4.81 -15.43 8.18
N VAL A 53 -5.09 -14.25 8.73
CA VAL A 53 -6.44 -13.77 8.99
C VAL A 53 -6.66 -12.55 8.10
N VAL A 54 -7.79 -12.51 7.40
CA VAL A 54 -8.10 -11.45 6.43
C VAL A 54 -9.46 -10.85 6.77
N GLU A 55 -9.54 -9.52 6.84
CA GLU A 55 -10.79 -8.77 6.98
C GLU A 55 -11.29 -8.35 5.59
N PHE A 56 -12.57 -8.60 5.31
CA PHE A 56 -13.24 -8.09 4.11
C PHE A 56 -13.78 -6.67 4.35
N PHE A 57 -13.64 -5.79 3.36
CA PHE A 57 -13.80 -4.35 3.57
C PHE A 57 -15.25 -3.94 3.88
N ASN A 58 -16.21 -4.34 3.04
CA ASN A 58 -17.60 -3.92 3.22
C ASN A 58 -18.30 -4.66 4.37
N GLU A 59 -18.09 -5.97 4.49
CA GLU A 59 -18.79 -6.78 5.48
C GLU A 59 -18.11 -6.79 6.85
N ARG A 60 -16.85 -6.33 6.95
CA ARG A 60 -16.02 -6.38 8.16
C ARG A 60 -16.03 -7.77 8.83
N THR A 61 -16.14 -8.79 7.98
CA THR A 61 -16.07 -10.19 8.35
C THR A 61 -14.64 -10.67 8.21
N PHE A 62 -14.26 -11.64 9.03
CA PHE A 62 -12.91 -12.20 9.06
C PHE A 62 -12.91 -13.60 8.47
N GLU A 63 -11.98 -13.88 7.56
CA GLU A 63 -11.74 -15.19 7.00
C GLU A 63 -10.42 -15.77 7.52
N GLN A 64 -10.47 -16.99 8.06
CA GLN A 64 -9.27 -17.72 8.48
C GLN A 64 -8.71 -18.52 7.31
N VAL A 65 -7.60 -18.05 6.77
CA VAL A 65 -6.89 -18.75 5.71
C VAL A 65 -5.99 -19.80 6.35
N ASN A 66 -6.30 -21.08 6.15
CA ASN A 66 -5.52 -22.18 6.74
C ASN A 66 -4.39 -22.69 5.84
N THR A 67 -4.33 -22.27 4.58
CA THR A 67 -3.34 -22.79 3.62
C THR A 67 -2.99 -21.72 2.59
N ALA A 68 -1.71 -21.66 2.22
CA ALA A 68 -1.18 -20.73 1.20
C ALA A 68 -1.86 -20.85 -0.18
N LYS A 69 -2.57 -21.94 -0.47
CA LYS A 69 -3.32 -22.15 -1.72
C LYS A 69 -4.62 -21.35 -1.79
N LEU A 70 -5.07 -20.78 -0.67
CA LEU A 70 -6.34 -20.05 -0.56
C LEU A 70 -6.12 -18.54 -0.47
N ILE A 71 -4.89 -18.08 -0.71
CA ILE A 71 -4.50 -16.68 -0.61
C ILE A 71 -3.47 -16.33 -1.69
N TYR A 72 -3.60 -15.15 -2.28
CA TYR A 72 -2.65 -14.59 -3.23
C TYR A 72 -2.37 -13.12 -2.91
N PRO A 73 -1.17 -12.59 -3.22
CA PRO A 73 -0.92 -11.16 -3.15
C PRO A 73 -1.88 -10.40 -4.08
N PHE A 74 -2.30 -9.19 -3.69
CA PHE A 74 -3.27 -8.43 -4.48
C PHE A 74 -2.80 -8.15 -5.92
N GLN A 75 -1.53 -7.79 -6.11
CA GLN A 75 -0.92 -7.82 -7.43
C GLN A 75 -0.31 -9.20 -7.69
N CYS A 76 -0.95 -9.94 -8.59
CA CYS A 76 -0.47 -11.21 -9.11
C CYS A 76 -0.97 -11.40 -10.54
N GLU A 77 -0.36 -12.36 -11.24
CA GLU A 77 -0.71 -12.69 -12.63
C GLU A 77 -2.20 -13.11 -12.81
N HIS A 78 -2.81 -13.62 -11.73
CA HIS A 78 -4.20 -14.11 -11.74
C HIS A 78 -5.24 -13.04 -11.41
N LYS A 79 -4.84 -11.80 -11.08
CA LYS A 79 -5.75 -10.73 -10.67
C LYS A 79 -6.92 -10.52 -11.64
N SER A 80 -6.63 -10.46 -12.94
CA SER A 80 -7.64 -10.27 -13.98
C SER A 80 -8.66 -11.41 -14.02
N GLU A 81 -8.21 -12.65 -13.84
CA GLU A 81 -9.07 -13.83 -13.77
C GLU A 81 -9.92 -13.82 -12.49
N PHE A 82 -9.36 -13.42 -11.35
CA PHE A 82 -10.10 -13.29 -10.09
C PHE A 82 -11.23 -12.28 -10.21
N ILE A 83 -10.96 -11.10 -10.78
CA ILE A 83 -11.99 -10.07 -11.03
C ILE A 83 -13.06 -10.62 -11.98
N LYS A 84 -12.65 -11.18 -13.12
CA LYS A 84 -13.58 -11.74 -14.12
C LYS A 84 -14.45 -12.85 -13.55
N MET A 85 -13.88 -13.76 -12.76
CA MET A 85 -14.61 -14.84 -12.11
C MET A 85 -15.53 -14.31 -11.02
N GLY A 86 -15.06 -13.39 -10.17
CA GLY A 86 -15.85 -12.77 -9.11
C GLY A 86 -17.06 -12.01 -9.65
N THR A 87 -16.87 -11.18 -10.68
CA THR A 87 -17.97 -10.44 -11.34
C THR A 87 -18.95 -11.38 -12.05
N ARG A 88 -18.47 -12.48 -12.65
CA ARG A 88 -19.36 -13.45 -13.34
C ARG A 88 -20.13 -14.35 -12.39
N LYS A 89 -19.51 -14.76 -11.27
CA LYS A 89 -20.06 -15.76 -10.34
C LYS A 89 -20.75 -15.15 -9.12
N SER A 90 -20.67 -13.85 -8.90
CA SER A 90 -21.52 -13.13 -7.93
C SER A 90 -22.95 -13.07 -8.48
N VAL A 91 -23.72 -14.14 -8.24
CA VAL A 91 -25.06 -14.32 -8.82
C VAL A 91 -26.09 -13.35 -8.25
N ALA A 92 -25.94 -12.98 -6.96
CA ALA A 92 -26.80 -12.00 -6.33
C ALA A 92 -26.34 -10.57 -6.70
N PRO A 93 -27.24 -9.68 -7.15
CA PRO A 93 -26.90 -8.28 -7.46
C PRO A 93 -26.14 -7.59 -6.33
N ASP A 94 -26.63 -7.74 -5.10
CA ASP A 94 -26.01 -7.16 -3.90
C ASP A 94 -24.58 -7.67 -3.67
N MET A 95 -24.33 -8.96 -3.94
CA MET A 95 -22.99 -9.55 -3.80
C MET A 95 -22.04 -9.04 -4.87
N ARG A 96 -22.53 -8.83 -6.10
CA ARG A 96 -21.72 -8.27 -7.19
C ARG A 96 -21.32 -6.83 -6.92
N ASP A 97 -22.23 -6.03 -6.38
CA ASP A 97 -21.97 -4.63 -6.07
C ASP A 97 -20.94 -4.51 -4.94
N LYS A 98 -21.12 -5.30 -3.86
CA LYS A 98 -20.12 -5.44 -2.79
C LYS A 98 -18.75 -5.87 -3.32
N PHE A 99 -18.71 -6.86 -4.21
CA PHE A 99 -17.46 -7.32 -4.82
C PHE A 99 -16.75 -6.19 -5.55
N ASN A 100 -17.49 -5.44 -6.39
CA ASN A 100 -16.91 -4.35 -7.16
C ASN A 100 -16.43 -3.19 -6.27
N GLU A 101 -17.17 -2.89 -5.20
CA GLU A 101 -16.77 -1.90 -4.19
C GLU A 101 -15.49 -2.33 -3.47
N ASP A 102 -15.41 -3.58 -3.01
CA ASP A 102 -14.25 -4.12 -2.32
C ASP A 102 -13.02 -4.17 -3.23
N VAL A 103 -13.18 -4.50 -4.52
CA VAL A 103 -12.08 -4.41 -5.50
C VAL A 103 -11.58 -2.98 -5.63
N LYS A 104 -12.47 -1.99 -5.78
CA LYS A 104 -12.07 -0.57 -5.87
C LYS A 104 -11.37 -0.10 -4.59
N TYR A 105 -11.89 -0.50 -3.44
CA TYR A 105 -11.29 -0.16 -2.16
C TYR A 105 -9.88 -0.76 -2.04
N ALA A 106 -9.73 -2.03 -2.40
CA ALA A 106 -8.45 -2.73 -2.39
C ALA A 106 -7.41 -2.07 -3.31
N GLU A 107 -7.79 -1.63 -4.51
CA GLU A 107 -6.89 -0.88 -5.42
C GLU A 107 -6.39 0.42 -4.78
N ASN A 108 -7.31 1.22 -4.24
CA ASN A 108 -6.96 2.49 -3.61
C ASN A 108 -6.05 2.29 -2.40
N ARG A 109 -6.36 1.29 -1.58
CA ARG A 109 -5.59 0.94 -0.38
C ARG A 109 -4.20 0.44 -0.74
N TRP A 110 -4.10 -0.45 -1.73
CA TRP A 110 -2.83 -0.96 -2.23
C TRP A 110 -1.96 0.16 -2.83
N ALA A 111 -2.57 1.06 -3.62
CA ALA A 111 -1.87 2.21 -4.19
C ALA A 111 -1.32 3.14 -3.08
N ALA A 112 -2.14 3.46 -2.08
CA ALA A 112 -1.72 4.30 -0.96
C ALA A 112 -0.58 3.67 -0.15
N ASN A 113 -0.62 2.36 0.11
CA ASN A 113 0.44 1.66 0.83
C ASN A 113 1.77 1.69 0.07
N ASN A 114 1.74 1.59 -1.26
CA ASN A 114 2.96 1.68 -2.07
C ASN A 114 3.48 3.11 -2.19
N GLU A 115 2.59 4.10 -2.32
CA GLU A 115 2.99 5.51 -2.35
C GLU A 115 3.65 5.91 -1.01
N ALA A 116 3.09 5.46 0.12
CA ALA A 116 3.68 5.66 1.43
C ALA A 116 5.05 4.94 1.56
N ALA A 117 5.18 3.72 1.03
CA ALA A 117 6.44 3.00 1.00
C ALA A 117 7.50 3.72 0.15
N GLU A 118 7.12 4.26 -1.02
CA GLU A 118 8.03 5.01 -1.89
C GLU A 118 8.40 6.39 -1.32
N ALA A 119 7.47 7.05 -0.63
CA ALA A 119 7.76 8.28 0.11
C ALA A 119 8.72 8.04 1.28
N ALA A 120 8.58 6.93 2.02
CA ALA A 120 9.47 6.54 3.10
C ALA A 120 10.85 6.06 2.61
N ALA A 121 10.91 5.51 1.39
CA ALA A 121 12.16 5.02 0.79
C ALA A 121 13.02 6.13 0.16
N ARG A 122 12.53 7.39 0.05
CA ARG A 122 13.34 8.54 -0.36
C ARG A 122 14.28 8.92 0.79
N PRO A 123 15.58 8.55 0.75
CA PRO A 123 16.46 8.78 1.86
C PRO A 123 16.93 10.23 1.82
N GLU A 124 16.41 11.11 2.69
CA GLU A 124 17.10 12.29 3.27
C GLU A 124 17.81 13.28 2.31
N SER A 125 17.70 13.11 0.99
CA SER A 125 18.51 13.80 -0.02
C SER A 125 17.97 15.19 -0.35
N LEU A 126 16.73 15.47 0.07
CA LEU A 126 16.15 16.82 0.07
C LEU A 126 16.61 17.65 1.27
N ILE A 127 16.97 17.03 2.40
CA ILE A 127 17.40 17.76 3.61
C ILE A 127 18.79 18.38 3.38
N LYS A 128 19.69 17.70 2.67
CA LYS A 128 21.01 18.25 2.28
C LYS A 128 20.95 19.34 1.22
N ALA A 129 19.94 19.35 0.34
CA ALA A 129 19.78 20.40 -0.68
C ALA A 129 19.32 21.73 -0.05
N LEU A 130 18.49 21.67 1.00
CA LEU A 130 18.04 22.85 1.74
C LEU A 130 19.13 23.39 2.69
N LEU A 131 19.93 22.51 3.30
CA LEU A 131 21.03 22.93 4.20
C LEU A 131 22.29 23.39 3.45
N SER A 132 22.55 22.90 2.23
CA SER A 132 23.71 23.34 1.41
C SER A 132 23.55 24.72 0.78
N SER A 133 22.37 25.35 0.88
CA SER A 133 22.11 26.67 0.28
C SER A 133 22.40 27.86 1.21
N SER A 134 22.97 27.62 2.40
CA SER A 134 23.32 28.70 3.33
C SER A 134 24.81 28.69 3.64
N SER A 135 25.65 29.05 2.66
CA SER A 135 26.92 29.77 2.88
C SER A 135 27.61 30.16 1.57
N SER A 136 27.77 31.48 1.38
CA SER A 136 28.80 32.15 0.59
C SER A 136 28.50 32.54 -0.87
N SER A 137 27.92 33.72 -1.03
CA SER A 137 28.49 34.73 -1.93
C SER A 137 28.38 36.13 -1.30
N ASN A 138 29.46 36.56 -0.65
CA ASN A 138 29.77 37.97 -0.50
C ASN A 138 30.00 38.56 -1.90
N SER A 139 29.25 39.59 -2.29
CA SER A 139 29.82 40.83 -2.84
C SER A 139 28.76 41.87 -3.18
N LEU A 140 28.91 43.01 -2.49
CA LEU A 140 28.73 44.37 -3.00
C LEU A 140 27.28 44.88 -3.15
N PHE A 141 26.85 45.52 -2.06
CA PHE A 141 26.09 46.76 -2.15
C PHE A 141 26.83 47.75 -3.05
N ASN A 142 26.20 48.18 -4.13
CA ASN A 142 26.54 49.45 -4.76
C ASN A 142 25.27 50.29 -4.89
N ILE A 143 24.92 50.95 -3.78
CA ILE A 143 23.99 52.07 -3.75
C ILE A 143 24.78 53.26 -4.29
N ASN A 144 24.53 53.67 -5.54
CA ASN A 144 24.99 54.96 -6.02
C ASN A 144 23.78 55.88 -6.14
N ASN A 145 23.59 56.65 -5.08
CA ASN A 145 22.67 57.78 -5.00
C ASN A 145 23.57 59.01 -4.84
N ASN A 146 23.69 59.84 -5.87
CA ASN A 146 24.27 61.18 -5.75
C ASN A 146 23.50 62.14 -6.67
N ASN A 147 22.65 62.93 -6.04
CA ASN A 147 22.17 64.21 -6.55
C ASN A 147 23.25 65.27 -6.33
N SER A 148 23.54 66.08 -7.37
CA SER A 148 23.80 67.51 -7.20
C SER A 148 23.93 68.22 -8.56
N SER A 149 23.39 69.42 -8.58
CA SER A 149 22.89 70.20 -9.71
C SER A 149 23.89 71.16 -10.37
N THR A 150 23.40 71.84 -11.44
CA THR A 150 23.71 73.20 -11.96
C THR A 150 24.65 73.30 -13.21
N PRO A 151 24.72 74.46 -13.93
CA PRO A 151 23.77 74.90 -14.98
C PRO A 151 24.44 75.45 -16.29
N VAL A 152 23.61 75.86 -17.26
CA VAL A 152 23.82 76.92 -18.30
C VAL A 152 24.81 76.69 -19.48
N ASN A 153 24.34 76.71 -20.74
CA ASN A 153 24.42 77.85 -21.69
C ASN A 153 24.47 77.44 -23.19
N SER A 154 23.62 78.09 -23.97
CA SER A 154 23.72 78.59 -25.36
C SER A 154 24.79 78.07 -26.33
N ARG A 155 24.34 77.60 -27.50
CA ARG A 155 24.52 78.27 -28.81
C ARG A 155 23.63 77.66 -29.89
#